data_AF-A0A536R0K0-F1
#
_entry.id   AF-A0A536R0K0-F1
#
_cell.length_a   1.000
_cell.length_b   1.000
_cell.length_c   1.000
_cell.angle_alpha   90.00
_cell.angle_beta   90.00
_cell.angle_gamma   90.00
#
_symmetry.space_group_name_H-M   'P 1'
#
loop_
_entity.id
_entity.type
_entity.pdbx_description
1 polymer ?
#
loop_
_entity_poly.entity_id
_entity_poly.type
_entity_poly.pdbx_seq_one_letter_code
_entity_poly.pdbx_strand_id
1 'polypeptide(L)'
;MRPTGRRLVWLSLAALGVVYGDIGTSPLYAFRECFKPEYGLAPTASNVYGVLSLIVWSLILIVSVKYLVLIIRLDNRGEGGIMALLALVLSIRRRQAVIAIGLFGA
;
A
#
# COMPACT_ATOMS: atom_id res chain seq x y z
N MET A 1 22.82 5.38 20.07
CA MET A 1 22.51 6.83 20.00
C MET A 1 21.04 6.99 19.61
N ARG A 2 20.18 7.50 20.49
CA ARG A 2 18.78 7.81 20.16
C ARG A 2 18.77 9.07 19.29
N PRO A 3 18.22 9.06 18.06
CA PRO A 3 18.06 10.30 17.30
C PRO A 3 17.10 11.21 18.06
N THR A 4 17.49 12.44 18.37
CA THR A 4 16.63 13.38 19.13
C THR A 4 16.26 14.58 18.24
N GLY A 5 14.98 14.96 18.27
CA GLY A 5 14.44 16.17 17.64
C GLY A 5 14.64 16.25 16.12
N ARG A 6 15.48 17.19 15.68
CA ARG A 6 15.68 17.55 14.27
C ARG A 6 16.18 16.39 13.41
N ARG A 7 17.06 15.53 13.96
CA ARG A 7 17.58 14.36 13.24
C ARG A 7 16.51 13.29 13.03
N LEU A 8 15.59 13.16 14.00
CA LEU A 8 14.46 12.23 13.92
C LEU A 8 13.49 12.67 12.82
N VAL A 9 13.15 13.97 12.77
CA VAL A 9 12.30 14.54 11.71
C VAL A 9 12.89 14.31 10.32
N TRP A 10 14.19 14.57 10.13
CA TRP A 10 14.85 14.32 8.85
C TRP A 10 14.85 12.85 8.45
N LEU A 11 15.14 11.94 9.38
CA LEU A 11 15.11 10.50 9.13
C LEU A 11 13.69 10.02 8.80
N SER A 12 12.67 10.55 9.48
CA SER A 12 11.27 10.24 9.18
C SER A 12 10.84 10.75 7.81
N LEU A 13 11.23 11.97 7.42
CA LEU A 13 10.96 12.50 6.08
C LEU A 13 11.65 11.67 4.99
N ALA A 14 12.90 11.28 5.19
CA ALA A 14 13.62 10.41 4.27
C ALA A 14 12.93 9.04 4.15
N ALA A 15 12.54 8.42 5.27
CA ALA A 15 11.84 7.15 5.28
C ALA A 15 10.47 7.24 4.58
N LEU A 16 9.70 8.30 4.83
CA LEU A 16 8.46 8.57 4.13
C LEU A 16 8.69 8.72 2.62
N GLY A 17 9.73 9.46 2.22
CA GLY A 17 10.10 9.64 0.82
C GLY A 17 10.40 8.32 0.12
N VAL A 18 11.12 7.40 0.77
CA VAL A 18 11.40 6.06 0.23
C VAL A 18 10.12 5.24 0.07
N VAL A 19 9.25 5.22 1.08
CA VAL A 19 8.00 4.44 1.05
C VAL A 19 7.03 4.98 -0.01
N TYR A 20 6.82 6.29 -0.06
CA TYR A 20 5.98 6.88 -1.11
C TYR A 20 6.60 6.73 -2.50
N GLY A 21 7.92 6.73 -2.60
CA GLY A 21 8.64 6.41 -3.83
C GLY A 21 8.33 5.01 -4.31
N ASP A 22 8.47 4.00 -3.45
CA ASP A 22 8.21 2.59 -3.78
C ASP A 22 6.77 2.37 -4.27
N ILE A 23 5.78 2.97 -3.59
CA ILE A 23 4.36 2.92 -4.00
C ILE A 23 4.15 3.49 -5.42
N GLY A 24 4.89 4.54 -5.79
CA GLY A 24 4.75 5.23 -7.07
C GLY A 24 5.51 4.60 -8.24
N THR A 25 6.50 3.74 -7.98
CA THR A 25 7.29 3.11 -9.06
C THR A 25 6.44 2.26 -9.99
N SER A 26 5.51 1.49 -9.43
CA SER A 26 4.68 0.54 -10.19
C SER A 26 3.78 1.23 -11.22
N PRO A 27 3.00 2.29 -10.86
CA PRO A 27 2.28 3.10 -11.85
C PRO A 27 3.17 3.75 -12.91
N LEU A 28 4.38 4.18 -12.53
CA LEU A 28 5.31 4.86 -13.44
C LEU A 28 5.85 3.89 -14.49
N TYR A 29 6.19 2.66 -14.09
CA TYR A 29 6.55 1.59 -15.03
C TYR A 29 5.38 1.21 -15.94
N ALA A 30 4.17 1.05 -15.38
CA ALA A 30 2.99 0.74 -16.17
C ALA A 30 2.70 1.85 -17.20
N PHE A 31 2.78 3.11 -16.79
CA PHE A 31 2.62 4.26 -17.70
C PHE A 31 3.67 4.24 -18.82
N ARG A 32 4.95 4.01 -18.48
CA ARG A 32 6.03 3.90 -19.48
C ARG A 32 5.81 2.73 -20.43
N GLU A 33 5.28 1.61 -19.95
CA GLU A 33 5.00 0.41 -20.74
C GLU A 33 3.91 0.67 -21.79
N CYS A 34 2.87 1.43 -21.44
CA CYS A 34 1.77 1.75 -22.36
C CYS A 34 2.20 2.51 -23.62
N PHE A 35 3.30 3.27 -23.56
CA PHE A 35 3.82 4.05 -24.69
C PHE A 35 5.00 3.38 -25.40
N LYS A 36 5.24 2.07 -25.16
CA LYS A 36 6.24 1.35 -25.93
C LYS A 36 5.86 1.32 -27.42
N PRO A 37 6.85 1.45 -28.33
CA PRO A 37 6.60 1.47 -29.77
C PRO A 37 5.86 0.23 -30.30
N GLU A 38 6.04 -0.91 -29.63
CA GLU A 38 5.39 -2.19 -29.96
C GLU A 38 3.86 -2.13 -29.90
N TYR A 39 3.28 -1.26 -29.05
CA TYR A 39 1.82 -1.13 -28.91
C TYR A 39 1.23 -0.04 -29.81
N GLY A 40 2.06 0.67 -30.60
CA GLY A 40 1.61 1.70 -31.54
C GLY A 40 0.94 2.91 -30.90
N LEU A 41 1.00 3.06 -29.57
CA LEU A 41 0.36 4.15 -28.86
C LEU A 41 1.25 5.40 -28.92
N ALA A 42 0.91 6.33 -29.82
CA ALA A 42 1.60 7.62 -29.86
C ALA A 42 1.34 8.40 -28.55
N PRO A 43 2.37 9.03 -27.94
CA PRO A 43 2.23 9.86 -26.75
C PRO A 43 1.62 11.23 -27.08
N THR A 44 0.42 11.22 -27.66
CA THR A 44 -0.40 12.41 -27.84
C THR A 44 -1.00 12.83 -26.50
N ALA A 45 -1.31 14.11 -26.33
CA ALA A 45 -1.87 14.63 -25.08
C ALA A 45 -3.15 13.88 -24.66
N SER A 46 -4.03 13.54 -25.61
CA SER A 46 -5.25 12.77 -25.34
C SER A 46 -4.94 11.38 -24.78
N ASN A 47 -3.96 10.68 -25.34
CA ASN A 47 -3.58 9.34 -24.91
C ASN A 47 -2.90 9.36 -23.54
N VAL A 48 -2.05 10.37 -23.29
CA VAL A 48 -1.39 10.56 -21.99
C VAL A 48 -2.42 10.78 -20.88
N TYR A 49 -3.38 11.70 -21.08
CA TYR A 49 -4.43 11.93 -20.09
C TYR A 49 -5.37 10.72 -19.94
N GLY A 50 -5.64 9.99 -21.03
CA GLY A 50 -6.43 8.77 -20.99
C GLY A 50 -5.78 7.68 -20.13
N VAL A 51 -4.51 7.36 -20.38
CA VAL A 51 -3.76 6.37 -19.59
C VAL A 51 -3.60 6.81 -18.15
N LEU A 52 -3.28 8.09 -17.90
CA LEU A 52 -3.16 8.62 -16.54
C LEU A 52 -4.48 8.49 -15.76
N SER A 53 -5.61 8.81 -16.40
CA SER A 53 -6.94 8.65 -15.80
C SER A 53 -7.22 7.18 -15.45
N LEU A 54 -6.92 6.25 -16.35
CA LEU A 54 -7.09 4.80 -16.09
C LEU A 54 -6.24 4.33 -14.92
N ILE A 55 -4.99 4.80 -14.81
CA ILE A 55 -4.11 4.48 -13.68
C ILE A 55 -4.70 5.02 -12.38
N VAL A 56 -5.16 6.28 -12.36
CA VAL A 56 -5.77 6.90 -11.17
C VAL A 56 -7.02 6.13 -10.73
N TRP A 57 -7.94 5.87 -11.65
CA TRP A 57 -9.17 5.12 -11.35
C TRP A 57 -8.88 3.68 -10.91
N SER A 58 -7.91 3.03 -11.53
CA SER A 58 -7.48 1.68 -11.14
C SER A 58 -6.90 1.66 -9.73
N LEU A 59 -6.01 2.61 -9.38
CA LEU A 59 -5.46 2.71 -8.03
C LEU A 59 -6.53 2.98 -6.98
N ILE A 60 -7.48 3.88 -7.26
CA ILE A 60 -8.62 4.14 -6.39
C ILE A 60 -9.42 2.87 -6.19
N LEU A 61 -9.79 2.16 -7.26
CA LEU A 61 -10.57 0.92 -7.16
C LEU A 61 -9.82 -0.18 -6.42
N ILE A 62 -8.53 -0.40 -6.71
CA ILE A 62 -7.72 -1.43 -6.03
C ILE A 62 -7.61 -1.12 -4.55
N VAL A 63 -7.30 0.14 -4.18
CA VAL A 63 -7.21 0.54 -2.78
C VAL A 63 -8.58 0.46 -2.12
N SER A 64 -9.63 1.02 -2.70
CA SER A 64 -10.98 0.94 -2.16
C SER A 64 -11.40 -0.51 -1.96
N VAL A 65 -11.32 -1.37 -2.97
CA VAL A 65 -11.75 -2.77 -2.84
C VAL A 65 -10.86 -3.55 -1.87
N LYS A 66 -9.53 -3.50 -2.02
CA LYS A 66 -8.62 -4.27 -1.16
C LYS A 66 -8.72 -3.84 0.30
N TYR A 67 -8.81 -2.54 0.57
CA TYR A 67 -8.89 -2.01 1.93
C TYR A 67 -10.30 -2.12 2.50
N LEU A 68 -11.37 -1.87 1.72
CA LEU A 68 -12.75 -2.08 2.19
C LEU A 68 -13.00 -3.55 2.48
N VAL A 69 -12.56 -4.48 1.63
CA VAL A 69 -12.68 -5.92 1.89
C VAL A 69 -11.91 -6.31 3.15
N LEU A 70 -10.72 -5.74 3.38
CA LEU A 70 -9.97 -5.98 4.61
C LEU A 70 -10.71 -5.44 5.85
N ILE A 71 -11.26 -4.23 5.79
CA ILE A 71 -12.05 -3.63 6.86
C ILE A 71 -13.31 -4.46 7.14
N ILE A 72 -14.03 -4.86 6.09
CA ILE A 72 -15.27 -5.64 6.19
C ILE A 72 -14.98 -7.07 6.68
N ARG A 73 -13.86 -7.69 6.30
CA ARG A 73 -13.46 -9.00 6.84
C ARG A 73 -12.98 -8.97 8.28
N LEU A 74 -12.50 -7.82 8.76
CA LEU A 74 -12.08 -7.62 10.13
C LEU A 74 -13.23 -7.18 11.04
N ASP A 75 -14.44 -7.13 10.50
CA ASP A 75 -15.67 -6.99 11.27
C ASP A 75 -15.97 -8.32 11.99
N ASN A 76 -15.70 -8.35 13.29
CA ASN A 76 -15.87 -9.53 14.13
C ASN A 76 -17.17 -9.38 14.93
N ARG A 77 -18.24 -10.02 14.43
CA ARG A 77 -19.49 -10.28 15.18
C ARG A 77 -20.08 -9.08 15.93
N GLY A 78 -20.29 -7.96 15.25
CA GLY A 78 -21.21 -6.91 15.71
C GLY A 78 -20.60 -5.65 16.32
N GLU A 79 -19.27 -5.53 16.35
CA GLU A 79 -18.59 -4.25 16.60
C GLU A 79 -17.63 -3.94 15.45
N GLY A 80 -18.21 -3.37 14.38
CA GLY A 80 -17.50 -3.06 13.16
C GLY A 80 -16.53 -1.89 13.30
N GLY A 81 -15.30 -2.12 12.85
CA GLY A 81 -14.34 -1.05 12.57
C GLY A 81 -13.04 -1.11 13.35
N ILE A 82 -12.39 0.05 13.47
CA ILE A 82 -11.01 0.25 13.97
C ILE A 82 -10.79 -0.40 15.35
N MET A 83 -11.84 -0.58 16.16
CA MET A 83 -11.81 -1.27 17.45
C MET A 83 -11.53 -2.78 17.34
N ALA A 84 -12.08 -3.48 16.34
CA ALA A 84 -11.77 -4.88 16.09
C ALA A 84 -10.31 -5.06 15.60
N LEU A 85 -9.82 -4.11 14.81
CA LEU A 85 -8.41 -4.02 14.40
C LEU A 85 -7.47 -3.76 15.59
N LEU A 86 -7.82 -2.83 16.48
CA LEU A 86 -7.10 -2.58 17.73
C LEU A 86 -7.10 -3.81 18.64
N ALA A 87 -8.25 -4.49 18.77
CA ALA A 87 -8.38 -5.73 19.53
C ALA A 87 -7.53 -6.86 18.93
N LEU A 88 -7.45 -6.98 17.61
CA LEU A 88 -6.59 -7.96 16.93
C LEU A 88 -5.10 -7.61 17.07
N VAL A 89 -4.70 -6.35 16.94
CA VAL A 89 -3.31 -5.92 17.17
C VAL A 89 -2.89 -6.13 18.63
N LEU A 90 -3.79 -5.87 19.58
CA LEU A 90 -3.60 -6.17 20.99
C LEU A 90 -3.59 -7.69 21.27
N SER A 91 -4.36 -8.50 20.52
CA SER A 91 -4.33 -9.96 20.62
C SER A 91 -3.09 -10.58 19.95
N ILE A 92 -2.56 -9.94 18.91
CA ILE A 92 -1.25 -10.23 18.30
C ILE A 92 -0.12 -10.00 19.31
N ARG A 93 -0.31 -9.25 20.41
CA ARG A 93 0.65 -9.22 21.53
C ARG A 93 0.76 -10.58 22.26
N ARG A 94 -0.09 -11.55 21.93
CA ARG A 94 0.01 -12.98 22.25
C ARG A 94 0.79 -13.79 21.18
N ARG A 95 1.56 -13.11 20.30
CA ARG A 95 2.37 -13.66 19.18
C ARG A 95 3.50 -14.60 19.55
N GLN A 96 3.82 -14.81 20.83
CA GLN A 96 4.72 -15.91 21.18
C GLN A 96 4.18 -17.26 20.68
N ALA A 97 2.84 -17.41 20.58
CA ALA A 97 2.22 -18.61 20.06
C ALA A 97 2.31 -18.78 18.53
N VAL A 98 2.44 -17.69 17.76
CA VAL A 98 2.50 -17.75 16.28
C VAL A 98 3.92 -17.96 15.76
N ILE A 99 4.94 -17.50 16.52
CA ILE A 99 6.35 -17.79 16.22
C ILE A 99 6.61 -19.31 16.28
N ALA A 100 5.92 -20.03 17.18
CA ALA A 100 5.99 -21.49 17.27
C ALA A 100 5.42 -22.20 16.02
N ILE A 101 4.35 -21.67 15.43
CA ILE A 101 3.74 -22.24 14.21
C ILE A 101 4.61 -21.94 12.97
N GLY A 102 5.24 -20.76 12.90
CA GLY A 102 6.15 -20.39 11.81
C GLY A 102 7.47 -21.18 11.79
N LEU A 103 7.91 -21.73 12.92
CA LEU A 103 9.11 -22.57 13.00
C LEU A 103 8.87 -24.03 12.58
N PHE A 104 7.61 -24.50 12.68
CA PHE A 104 7.21 -25.86 12.28
C PHE A 104 6.75 -25.96 10.82
N GLY A 105 6.56 -24.82 10.14
CA GLY A 105 6.16 -24.75 8.73
C GLY A 105 7.30 -24.44 7.75
N ALA A 106 8.56 -24.49 8.22
CA ALA A 106 9.78 -24.37 7.40
C ALA A 106 10.41 -25.74 7.15
#